data_AF-A0A1T0CSU8-F1
#
_entry.id   AF-A0A1T0CSU8-F1
#
_cell.length_a   1.000
_cell.length_b   1.000
_cell.length_c   1.000
_cell.angle_alpha   90.00
_cell.angle_beta   90.00
_cell.angle_gamma   90.00
#
_symmetry.space_group_name_H-M   'P 1'
#
loop_
_entity.id
_entity.type
_entity.pdbx_description
1 polymer ?
#
loop_
_entity_poly.entity_id
_entity_poly.type
_entity_poly.pdbx_seq_one_letter_code
_entity_poly.pdbx_strand_id
1 'polypeptide(L)' 'MAKSPEVYDKLAAFHEGKAKKAWARAKSGEEGYNYAVAKKHYGKAKMHSETADRLRKEGK' A
#
# COMPACT_ATOMS: atom_id res chain seq x y z
N MET A 1 9.10 -19.26 5.95
CA MET A 1 8.40 -19.37 4.65
C MET A 1 8.26 -17.98 4.06
N ALA A 2 8.82 -17.73 2.88
CA ALA A 2 8.56 -16.49 2.15
C ALA A 2 7.09 -16.48 1.71
N LYS A 3 6.40 -15.35 1.88
CA LYS A 3 5.00 -15.21 1.46
C LYS A 3 4.92 -15.23 -0.08
N SER A 4 3.86 -15.80 -0.65
CA SER A 4 3.65 -15.79 -2.10
C SER A 4 3.45 -14.36 -2.64
N PRO A 5 3.76 -14.09 -3.91
CA PRO A 5 3.52 -12.77 -4.53
C PRO A 5 2.06 -12.32 -4.40
N GLU A 6 1.10 -13.24 -4.43
CA GLU A 6 -0.34 -12.95 -4.25
C GLU A 6 -0.67 -12.36 -2.87
N VAL A 7 0.05 -12.78 -1.83
CA VAL A 7 -0.11 -12.21 -0.49
C VAL A 7 0.38 -10.76 -0.48
N TYR A 8 1.46 -10.47 -1.19
CA TYR A 8 1.97 -9.11 -1.34
C TYR A 8 1.04 -8.24 -2.17
N ASP A 9 0.39 -8.74 -3.23
CA ASP A 9 -0.63 -7.99 -3.96
C ASP A 9 -1.81 -7.61 -3.06
N LYS A 10 -2.30 -8.56 -2.24
CA LYS A 10 -3.38 -8.31 -1.29
C LYS A 10 -2.99 -7.23 -0.27
N LEU A 11 -1.75 -7.26 0.22
CA LEU A 11 -1.22 -6.24 1.12
C LEU A 11 -1.07 -4.88 0.41
N ALA A 12 -0.66 -4.87 -0.86
CA ALA A 12 -0.56 -3.66 -1.66
C ALA A 12 -1.94 -3.02 -1.84
N ALA A 13 -2.93 -3.79 -2.29
CA ALA A 13 -4.32 -3.32 -2.45
C ALA A 13 -4.94 -2.83 -1.13
N PHE A 14 -4.68 -3.54 -0.03
CA PHE A 14 -5.14 -3.12 1.29
C PHE A 14 -4.56 -1.78 1.72
N HIS A 15 -3.26 -1.58 1.52
CA HIS A 15 -2.61 -0.33 1.85
C HIS A 15 -3.00 0.81 0.91
N GLU A 16 -3.20 0.54 -0.37
CA GLU A 16 -3.70 1.52 -1.33
C GLU A 16 -5.12 1.98 -0.96
N GLY A 17 -6.00 1.06 -0.56
CA GLY A 17 -7.34 1.40 -0.06
C GLY A 17 -7.30 2.29 1.19
N LYS A 18 -6.39 2.01 2.13
CA LYS A 18 -6.16 2.89 3.30
C LYS A 18 -5.61 4.25 2.90
N ALA A 19 -4.70 4.29 1.93
CA ALA A 19 -4.13 5.54 1.43
C ALA A 19 -5.19 6.44 0.79
N LYS A 20 -6.04 5.87 -0.06
CA LYS A 20 -7.17 6.57 -0.71
C LYS A 20 -8.14 7.14 0.33
N LYS A 21 -8.52 6.34 1.34
CA LYS A 21 -9.38 6.81 2.45
C LYS A 21 -8.74 7.94 3.24
N ALA A 22 -7.47 7.81 3.60
CA ALA A 22 -6.75 8.86 4.32
C ALA A 22 -6.59 10.14 3.48
N TRP A 23 -6.38 10.01 2.17
CA TRP A 23 -6.30 11.15 1.26
C TRP A 23 -7.65 11.88 1.11
N ALA A 24 -8.74 11.12 1.01
CA ALA A 24 -10.09 11.69 0.97
C ALA A 24 -10.41 12.46 2.26
N ARG A 25 -10.13 11.88 3.43
CA ARG A 25 -10.31 12.55 4.73
C ARG A 25 -9.45 13.81 4.87
N ALA A 26 -8.19 13.75 4.41
CA ALA A 26 -7.30 14.90 4.39
C ALA A 26 -7.82 16.03 3.48
N LYS A 27 -8.41 15.69 2.33
CA LYS A 27 -9.05 16.68 1.43
C LYS A 27 -10.30 17.29 2.06
N SER A 28 -11.05 16.53 2.85
CA SER A 28 -12.25 17.00 3.54
C SER A 28 -11.96 17.89 4.75
N GLY A 29 -10.69 18.08 5.14
CA GLY A 29 -10.32 18.91 6.29
C GLY A 29 -10.61 18.27 7.65
N GLU A 30 -10.75 16.94 7.70
CA GLU A 30 -10.99 16.20 8.95
C GLU A 30 -9.75 16.29 9.86
N GLU A 31 -9.92 16.88 11.04
CA GLU A 31 -8.84 17.12 12.00
C GLU A 31 -8.16 15.79 12.40
N GLY A 32 -6.85 15.70 12.19
CA GLY A 32 -6.06 14.48 12.45
C GLY A 32 -5.78 13.57 11.24
N TYR A 33 -6.45 13.77 10.09
CA TYR A 33 -6.09 13.09 8.84
C TYR A 33 -5.23 13.99 7.96
N ASN A 34 -3.91 13.84 8.09
CA ASN A 34 -2.96 14.57 7.25
C ASN A 34 -2.54 13.75 6.02
N TYR A 35 -2.18 14.44 4.93
CA TYR A 35 -1.60 13.84 3.72
C TYR A 35 -0.39 12.92 4.02
N ALA A 36 0.28 13.11 5.15
CA ALA A 36 1.35 12.24 5.65
C ALA A 36 0.89 10.78 5.86
N VAL A 37 -0.31 10.55 6.40
CA VAL A 37 -0.86 9.21 6.62
C VAL A 37 -1.15 8.53 5.30
N ALA A 38 -1.72 9.27 4.35
CA ALA A 38 -1.97 8.78 3.00
C ALA A 38 -0.65 8.41 2.28
N LYS A 39 0.36 9.28 2.33
CA LYS A 39 1.70 9.02 1.77
C LYS A 39 2.35 7.78 2.38
N LYS A 40 2.26 7.60 3.71
CA LYS A 40 2.79 6.41 4.40
C LYS A 40 2.17 5.12 3.88
N HIS A 41 0.84 5.12 3.67
CA HIS A 41 0.14 3.97 3.14
C HIS A 41 0.44 3.71 1.66
N TYR A 42 0.57 4.75 0.83
CA TYR A 42 1.03 4.60 -0.55
C TYR A 42 2.44 4.02 -0.63
N GLY A 43 3.36 4.47 0.23
CA GLY A 43 4.72 3.91 0.30
C GLY A 43 4.72 2.43 0.64
N LYS A 44 3.89 2.00 1.61
CA LYS A 44 3.71 0.57 1.92
C LYS A 44 3.12 -0.22 0.75
N ALA A 45 2.10 0.33 0.08
CA ALA A 45 1.50 -0.32 -1.09
C ALA A 45 2.53 -0.55 -2.19
N LYS A 46 3.35 0.47 -2.48
CA LYS A 46 4.44 0.38 -3.46
C LYS A 46 5.46 -0.69 -3.09
N MET A 47 5.98 -0.69 -1.85
CA MET A 47 6.93 -1.71 -1.39
C MET A 47 6.38 -3.13 -1.53
N HIS A 48 5.10 -3.34 -1.22
CA HIS A 48 4.48 -4.66 -1.38
C HIS A 48 4.32 -5.05 -2.85
N SER A 49 3.90 -4.12 -3.72
CA SER A 49 3.84 -4.38 -5.17
C SER A 49 5.20 -4.73 -5.74
N GLU A 50 6.24 -3.97 -5.40
CA GLU A 50 7.61 -4.23 -5.85
C GLU A 50 8.14 -5.57 -5.33
N THR A 51 7.78 -5.94 -4.10
CA THR A 51 8.12 -7.26 -3.54
C THR A 51 7.41 -8.38 -4.28
N ALA A 52 6.12 -8.21 -4.62
CA ALA A 52 5.37 -9.19 -5.41
C ALA A 52 5.99 -9.37 -6.80
N ASP A 53 6.33 -8.28 -7.50
CA ASP A 53 6.97 -8.33 -8.81
C ASP A 53 8.36 -8.96 -8.76
N ARG A 54 9.15 -8.66 -7.73
CA ARG A 54 10.45 -9.30 -7.52
C ARG A 54 10.28 -10.81 -7.34
N LEU A 55 9.36 -11.26 -6.49
CA LEU A 55 9.12 -12.68 -6.26
C LEU A 55 8.62 -13.41 -7.51
N ARG A 56 7.83 -12.76 -8.38
CA ARG A 56 7.43 -13.33 -9.67
C ARG A 56 8.60 -13.46 -10.65
N LYS A 57 9.56 -12.53 -10.61
CA LYS A 57 10.75 -12.55 -11.47
C LYS A 57 11.80 -13.55 -10.97
N GLU A 58 11.98 -13.66 -9.66
CA GLU A 58 12.94 -14.59 -9.02
C GLU A 58 12.42 -16.03 -8.94
N GLY A 59 11.09 -16.23 -8.96
CA GLY A 59 10.46 -17.55 -9.03
C GLY A 59 10.31 -18.11 -10.44
N LYS A 60 11.00 -17.53 -11.43
CA LYS A 60 11.00 -17.90 -12.85
C LYS A 60 12.37 -18.41 -13.26
#